data_AF-A0A538Q8M0-F1
#
_entry.id   AF-A0A538Q8M0-F1
#
_cell.length_a   1.000
_cell.length_b   1.000
_cell.length_c   1.000
_cell.angle_alpha   90.00
_cell.angle_beta   90.00
_cell.angle_gamma   90.00
#
_symmetry.space_group_name_H-M   'P 1'
#
loop_
_entity.id
_entity.type
_entity.pdbx_description
1 polymer ?
#
loop_
_entity_poly.entity_id
_entity_poly.type
_entity_poly.pdbx_seq_one_letter_code
_entity_poly.pdbx_strand_id
1 'polypeptide(L)'
;MLLHVHSADVEREARNIVERLPLEPGLRHAVVLAAKHHDHGKRRRVWQRSIGNPDPTQVFAKSGGAMRPLDVTSYRHELGSMLDAEQDGLLLELEPEERELALHLIAAHHGRARPHFPEEEMFDPEARGVDLDAEGIRMVQRFARLQRKYGRWGLAYLESLVRAADYAASARPSQIEKVRL
;
A
#
# COMPACT_ATOMS: atom_id res chain seq x y z
N MET A 1 -6.68 7.13 13.75
CA MET A 1 -5.49 6.30 14.04
C MET A 1 -4.33 6.85 13.23
N LEU A 2 -3.15 7.01 13.84
CA LEU A 2 -1.97 7.50 13.12
C LEU A 2 -1.49 6.46 12.10
N LEU A 3 -0.95 6.94 10.99
CA LEU A 3 -0.51 6.10 9.87
C LEU A 3 0.53 5.07 10.29
N HIS A 4 1.55 5.48 11.04
CA HIS A 4 2.63 4.56 11.44
C HIS A 4 2.14 3.43 12.37
N VAL A 5 1.15 3.70 13.23
CA VAL A 5 0.55 2.68 14.10
C VAL A 5 -0.20 1.66 13.25
N HIS A 6 -0.97 2.14 12.28
CA HIS A 6 -1.68 1.27 11.36
C HIS A 6 -0.72 0.40 10.53
N SER A 7 0.34 0.99 9.95
CA SER A 7 1.35 0.24 9.21
C SER A 7 1.98 -0.88 10.04
N ALA A 8 2.31 -0.60 11.32
CA ALA A 8 2.84 -1.62 12.23
C ALA A 8 1.82 -2.72 12.57
N ASP A 9 0.54 -2.36 12.72
CA ASP A 9 -0.54 -3.33 12.90
C ASP A 9 -0.72 -4.22 11.68
N VAL A 10 -0.74 -3.65 10.48
CA VAL A 10 -0.89 -4.41 9.22
C VAL A 10 0.31 -5.33 8.99
N GLU A 11 1.53 -4.85 9.25
CA GLU A 11 2.75 -5.68 9.20
C GLU A 11 2.65 -6.90 10.12
N ARG A 12 2.20 -6.69 11.37
CA ARG A 12 2.05 -7.77 12.35
C ARG A 12 0.99 -8.79 11.93
N GLU A 13 -0.18 -8.32 11.47
CA GLU A 13 -1.23 -9.21 10.98
C GLU A 13 -0.79 -9.98 9.72
N ALA A 14 -0.05 -9.33 8.81
CA ALA A 14 0.52 -10.00 7.66
C ALA A 14 1.50 -11.12 8.06
N ARG A 15 2.40 -10.87 9.03
CA ARG A 15 3.30 -11.90 9.59
C ARG A 15 2.50 -13.07 10.15
N ASN A 16 1.50 -12.79 10.98
CA ASN A 16 0.64 -13.81 11.56
C ASN A 16 -0.05 -14.68 10.49
N ILE A 17 -0.54 -14.06 9.42
CA ILE A 17 -1.21 -14.78 8.33
C ILE A 17 -0.19 -15.66 7.60
N VAL A 18 0.92 -15.12 7.11
CA VAL A 18 1.84 -15.85 6.23
C VAL A 18 2.62 -16.96 6.94
N GLU A 19 2.84 -16.85 8.25
CA GLU A 19 3.49 -17.90 9.06
C GLU A 19 2.67 -19.20 9.13
N ARG A 20 1.34 -19.09 8.98
CA ARG A 20 0.40 -20.23 9.05
C ARG A 20 0.10 -20.84 7.69
N LEU A 21 0.71 -20.33 6.63
CA LEU A 21 0.46 -20.75 5.25
C LEU A 21 1.69 -21.49 4.69
N PRO A 22 1.49 -22.47 3.79
CA PRO A 22 2.59 -23.17 3.11
C PRO A 22 3.14 -22.31 1.96
N LEU A 23 3.67 -21.12 2.28
CA LEU A 23 4.31 -20.21 1.33
C LEU A 23 5.83 -20.32 1.41
N GLU A 24 6.50 -20.15 0.27
CA GLU A 24 7.95 -19.99 0.20
C GLU A 24 8.41 -18.75 1.00
N PRO A 25 9.60 -18.79 1.64
CA PRO A 25 10.08 -17.70 2.50
C PRO A 25 10.07 -16.32 1.82
N GLY A 26 10.49 -16.25 0.55
CA GLY A 26 10.50 -15.01 -0.23
C GLY A 26 9.10 -14.42 -0.46
N LEU A 27 8.09 -15.26 -0.69
CA LEU A 27 6.70 -14.82 -0.83
C LEU A 27 6.15 -14.28 0.49
N ARG A 28 6.46 -14.94 1.61
CA ARG A 28 6.08 -14.44 2.95
C ARG A 28 6.67 -13.06 3.17
N HIS A 29 7.96 -12.90 2.83
CA HIS A 29 8.67 -11.64 3.03
C HIS A 29 8.09 -10.52 2.17
N ALA A 30 7.84 -10.78 0.88
CA ALA A 30 7.21 -9.83 -0.03
C ALA A 30 5.82 -9.37 0.44
N VAL A 31 4.99 -10.28 0.95
CA VAL A 31 3.66 -9.95 1.50
C VAL A 31 3.78 -9.08 2.74
N VAL A 32 4.71 -9.39 3.65
CA VAL A 32 4.91 -8.62 4.89
C VAL A 32 5.39 -7.20 4.60
N LEU A 33 6.36 -7.02 3.70
CA LEU A 33 6.82 -5.69 3.33
C LEU A 33 5.79 -4.89 2.53
N ALA A 34 5.07 -5.55 1.62
CA ALA A 34 3.95 -4.91 0.95
C ALA A 34 2.91 -4.41 1.96
N ALA A 35 2.52 -5.25 2.92
CA ALA A 35 1.62 -4.91 4.00
C ALA A 35 2.12 -3.74 4.87
N LYS A 36 3.40 -3.71 5.21
CA LYS A 36 4.00 -2.60 5.98
C LYS A 36 3.93 -1.27 5.24
N HIS A 37 4.13 -1.29 3.93
CA HIS A 37 4.31 -0.07 3.12
C HIS A 37 3.10 0.30 2.25
N HIS A 38 2.02 -0.50 2.24
CA HIS A 38 0.86 -0.33 1.36
C HIS A 38 0.21 1.06 1.44
N ASP A 39 0.39 1.73 2.57
CA ASP A 39 -0.34 2.93 2.97
C ASP A 39 0.53 4.19 3.04
N HIS A 40 1.80 4.11 2.67
CA HIS A 40 2.73 5.24 2.68
C HIS A 40 2.26 6.44 1.83
N GLY A 41 1.56 6.22 0.72
CA GLY A 41 0.91 7.24 -0.10
C GLY A 41 -0.18 8.02 0.62
N LYS A 42 -0.67 7.57 1.78
CA LYS A 42 -1.56 8.38 2.62
C LYS A 42 -0.85 9.60 3.18
N ARG A 43 0.49 9.66 3.18
CA ARG A 43 1.26 10.85 3.58
C ARG A 43 1.05 12.05 2.67
N ARG A 44 0.59 11.86 1.42
CA ARG A 44 0.37 12.96 0.48
C ARG A 44 -0.60 13.96 1.09
N ARG A 45 -0.29 15.25 0.92
CA ARG A 45 -1.13 16.35 1.36
C ARG A 45 -2.52 16.26 0.75
N VAL A 46 -2.62 15.89 -0.53
CA VAL A 46 -3.93 15.74 -1.21
C VAL A 46 -4.79 14.65 -0.57
N TRP A 47 -4.18 13.55 -0.11
CA TRP A 47 -4.88 12.47 0.58
C TRP A 47 -5.29 12.87 2.01
N GLN A 48 -4.39 13.51 2.77
CA GLN A 48 -4.72 13.98 4.12
C GLN A 48 -5.86 15.03 4.09
N ARG A 49 -5.88 15.91 3.09
CA ARG A 49 -6.96 16.88 2.90
C ARG A 49 -8.27 16.22 2.47
N SER A 50 -8.24 15.19 1.64
CA SER A 50 -9.45 14.48 1.21
C SER A 50 -10.13 13.72 2.35
N ILE A 51 -9.37 13.25 3.35
CA ILE A 51 -9.95 12.66 4.58
C ILE A 51 -10.33 13.71 5.64
N GLY A 52 -10.10 15.00 5.37
CA GLY A 52 -10.46 16.09 6.26
C GLY A 52 -9.50 16.32 7.42
N ASN A 53 -8.22 15.94 7.29
CA ASN A 53 -7.21 16.20 8.31
C ASN A 53 -6.88 17.70 8.37
N PRO A 54 -7.15 18.39 9.49
CA PRO A 54 -6.84 19.81 9.63
C PRO A 54 -5.39 20.08 10.05
N ASP A 55 -4.66 19.07 10.54
CA ASP A 55 -3.33 19.21 11.11
C ASP A 55 -2.29 18.37 10.35
N PRO A 56 -1.42 19.01 9.54
CA PRO A 56 -0.42 18.31 8.75
C PRO A 56 0.70 17.67 9.61
N THR A 57 0.79 17.99 10.91
CA THR A 57 1.81 17.40 11.80
C THR A 57 1.45 15.97 12.22
N GLN A 58 0.17 15.58 12.12
CA GLN A 58 -0.31 14.23 12.41
C GLN A 58 -0.81 13.56 11.15
N VAL A 59 -0.10 12.54 10.67
CA VAL A 59 -0.51 11.78 9.49
C VAL A 59 -1.46 10.66 9.93
N PHE A 60 -2.69 10.67 9.44
CA PHE A 60 -3.70 9.66 9.77
C PHE A 60 -3.82 8.56 8.70
N ALA A 61 -4.20 7.36 9.12
CA ALA A 61 -4.50 6.23 8.21
C ALA A 61 -5.93 6.25 7.64
N LYS A 62 -6.83 7.02 8.26
CA LYS A 62 -8.26 7.14 7.90
C LYS A 62 -8.88 8.38 8.52
N SER A 63 -10.00 8.83 7.96
CA SER A 63 -10.81 9.90 8.54
C SER A 63 -11.37 9.51 9.91
N GLY A 64 -11.55 10.51 10.78
CA GLY A 64 -12.35 10.41 12.00
C GLY A 64 -13.81 10.77 11.74
N GLY A 65 -14.75 10.30 12.56
CA GLY A 65 -16.20 10.42 12.30
C GLY A 65 -16.76 11.84 12.15
N ALA A 66 -16.05 12.88 12.63
CA ALA A 66 -16.44 14.28 12.48
C ALA A 66 -15.66 15.02 11.38
N MET A 67 -14.68 14.38 10.73
CA MET A 67 -13.87 15.01 9.69
C MET A 67 -14.67 15.14 8.40
N ARG A 68 -14.60 16.31 7.78
CA ARG A 68 -15.23 16.60 6.48
C ARG A 68 -14.14 16.72 5.41
N PRO A 69 -14.28 16.08 4.24
CA PRO A 69 -13.35 16.25 3.14
C PRO A 69 -13.12 17.72 2.81
N LEU A 70 -11.84 18.12 2.69
CA LEU A 70 -11.47 19.48 2.29
C LEU A 70 -11.26 19.57 0.77
N ASP A 71 -10.86 18.46 0.15
CA ASP A 71 -10.63 18.34 -1.29
C ASP A 71 -11.30 17.08 -1.84
N VAL A 72 -11.68 17.12 -3.12
CA VAL A 72 -12.03 15.94 -3.92
C VAL A 72 -10.86 15.67 -4.86
N THR A 73 -10.43 14.42 -4.96
CA THR A 73 -9.27 14.03 -5.76
C THR A 73 -9.45 12.64 -6.35
N SER A 74 -8.88 12.40 -7.53
CA SER A 74 -8.70 11.07 -8.11
C SER A 74 -7.42 10.38 -7.63
N TYR A 75 -6.59 11.06 -6.82
CA TYR A 75 -5.35 10.53 -6.29
C TYR A 75 -5.56 9.20 -5.56
N ARG A 76 -4.70 8.23 -5.90
CA ARG A 76 -4.66 6.89 -5.33
C ARG A 76 -3.44 6.75 -4.44
N HIS A 77 -3.66 6.58 -3.14
CA HIS A 77 -2.56 6.36 -2.19
C HIS A 77 -1.77 5.09 -2.51
N GLU A 78 -2.39 4.12 -3.17
CA GLU A 78 -1.77 2.88 -3.63
C GLU A 78 -0.64 3.16 -4.64
N LEU A 79 -0.84 4.12 -5.55
CA LEU A 79 0.18 4.58 -6.49
C LEU A 79 1.33 5.25 -5.74
N GLY A 80 1.03 6.22 -4.86
CA GLY A 80 2.07 6.90 -4.09
C GLY A 80 2.86 5.97 -3.18
N SER A 81 2.21 5.00 -2.54
CA SER A 81 2.89 3.98 -1.73
C SER A 81 3.87 3.14 -2.55
N MET A 82 3.48 2.75 -3.77
CA MET A 82 4.35 1.99 -4.67
C MET A 82 5.56 2.83 -5.11
N LEU A 83 5.33 4.09 -5.46
CA LEU A 83 6.39 5.03 -5.84
C LEU A 83 7.39 5.25 -4.69
N ASP A 84 6.91 5.47 -3.46
CA ASP A 84 7.78 5.59 -2.28
C ASP A 84 8.60 4.31 -2.07
N ALA A 85 7.95 3.14 -2.17
CA ALA A 85 8.62 1.86 -1.93
C ALA A 85 9.77 1.61 -2.92
N GLU A 86 9.63 2.06 -4.16
CA GLU A 86 10.67 1.99 -5.18
C GLU A 86 11.76 3.06 -4.99
N GLN A 87 11.38 4.33 -4.86
CA GLN A 87 12.33 5.45 -4.78
C GLN A 87 13.16 5.46 -3.49
N ASP A 88 12.54 5.10 -2.36
CA ASP A 88 13.21 5.10 -1.05
C ASP A 88 13.92 3.77 -0.75
N GLY A 89 13.89 2.81 -1.68
CA GLY A 89 14.55 1.51 -1.52
C GLY A 89 13.97 0.67 -0.37
N LEU A 90 12.68 0.81 -0.05
CA LEU A 90 12.04 0.13 1.08
C LEU A 90 11.96 -1.39 0.92
N LEU A 91 12.22 -1.88 -0.30
CA LEU A 91 12.12 -3.28 -0.68
C LEU A 91 13.48 -3.86 -1.12
N LEU A 92 14.59 -3.20 -0.75
CA LEU A 92 15.95 -3.62 -1.15
C LEU A 92 16.36 -4.98 -0.56
N GLU A 93 15.77 -5.38 0.56
CA GLU A 93 16.00 -6.69 1.20
C GLU A 93 15.30 -7.87 0.50
N LEU A 94 14.43 -7.60 -0.48
CA LEU A 94 13.83 -8.61 -1.33
C LEU A 94 14.69 -8.88 -2.55
N GLU A 95 14.69 -10.14 -2.99
CA GLU A 95 15.22 -10.51 -4.30
C GLU A 95 14.44 -9.81 -5.42
N PRO A 96 15.03 -9.57 -6.60
CA PRO A 96 14.40 -8.78 -7.66
C PRO A 96 12.99 -9.21 -8.04
N GLU A 97 12.72 -10.52 -8.10
CA GLU A 97 11.37 -11.03 -8.46
C GLU A 97 10.34 -10.85 -7.34
N GLU A 98 10.78 -10.91 -6.07
CA GLU A 98 9.93 -10.71 -4.90
C GLU A 98 9.63 -9.23 -4.71
N ARG A 99 10.58 -8.35 -5.05
CA ARG A 99 10.38 -6.91 -5.10
C ARG A 99 9.30 -6.52 -6.10
N GLU A 100 9.33 -7.11 -7.31
CA GLU A 100 8.28 -6.91 -8.31
C GLU A 100 6.91 -7.36 -7.80
N LEU A 101 6.86 -8.47 -7.06
CA LEU A 101 5.62 -8.90 -6.41
C LEU A 101 5.18 -7.90 -5.33
N ALA A 102 6.06 -7.45 -4.44
CA ALA A 102 5.72 -6.52 -3.36
C ALA A 102 5.22 -5.17 -3.90
N LEU A 103 5.86 -4.62 -4.94
CA LEU A 103 5.38 -3.40 -5.63
C LEU A 103 3.97 -3.59 -6.19
N HIS A 104 3.70 -4.74 -6.82
CA HIS A 104 2.37 -5.07 -7.32
C HIS A 104 1.33 -5.19 -6.20
N LEU A 105 1.68 -5.87 -5.10
CA LEU A 105 0.79 -6.03 -3.95
C LEU A 105 0.46 -4.68 -3.30
N ILE A 106 1.44 -3.78 -3.20
CA ILE A 106 1.22 -2.39 -2.73
C ILE A 106 0.26 -1.67 -3.67
N ALA A 107 0.47 -1.70 -4.98
CA ALA A 107 -0.38 -0.96 -5.92
C ALA A 107 -1.81 -1.54 -6.03
N ALA A 108 -1.96 -2.85 -5.85
CA ALA A 108 -3.21 -3.57 -6.09
C ALA A 108 -4.06 -3.82 -4.83
N HIS A 109 -3.65 -3.35 -3.63
CA HIS A 109 -4.32 -3.74 -2.39
C HIS A 109 -5.80 -3.29 -2.29
N HIS A 110 -6.23 -2.28 -3.04
CA HIS A 110 -7.65 -1.92 -3.19
C HIS A 110 -8.29 -2.38 -4.51
N GLY A 111 -7.68 -3.34 -5.21
CA GLY A 111 -8.21 -3.96 -6.42
C GLY A 111 -7.97 -3.19 -7.72
N ARG A 112 -7.21 -2.08 -7.67
CA ARG A 112 -6.67 -1.37 -8.83
C ARG A 112 -5.35 -2.00 -9.30
N ALA A 113 -4.63 -1.35 -10.23
CA ALA A 113 -3.32 -1.80 -10.72
C ALA A 113 -3.33 -3.20 -11.38
N ARG A 114 -4.45 -3.57 -12.03
CA ARG A 114 -4.67 -4.88 -12.67
C ARG A 114 -5.24 -4.69 -14.08
N PRO A 115 -4.44 -4.23 -15.07
CA PRO A 115 -2.98 -4.19 -15.06
C PRO A 115 -2.34 -2.85 -14.66
N HIS A 116 -3.09 -1.74 -14.65
CA HIS A 116 -2.62 -0.40 -14.26
C HIS A 116 -3.79 0.41 -13.68
N PHE A 117 -3.55 1.65 -13.24
CA PHE A 117 -4.63 2.58 -12.89
C PHE A 117 -5.17 3.28 -14.15
N PRO A 118 -6.46 3.61 -14.21
CA PRO A 118 -7.00 4.52 -15.24
C PRO A 118 -6.19 5.81 -15.34
N GLU A 119 -6.19 6.45 -16.51
CA GLU A 119 -5.40 7.66 -16.80
C GLU A 119 -5.67 8.78 -15.77
N GLU A 120 -6.92 8.97 -15.38
CA GLU A 120 -7.33 9.96 -14.39
C GLU A 120 -6.84 9.67 -12.95
N GLU A 121 -6.49 8.41 -12.68
CA GLU A 121 -5.93 7.94 -11.39
C GLU A 121 -4.40 7.81 -11.45
N MET A 122 -3.78 7.86 -12.64
CA MET A 122 -2.32 7.84 -12.86
C MET A 122 -1.70 9.23 -12.62
N PHE A 123 -1.91 9.77 -11.42
CA PHE A 123 -1.40 11.07 -11.01
C PHE A 123 -0.96 11.07 -9.54
N ASP A 124 0.19 11.65 -9.24
CA ASP A 124 0.64 12.00 -7.88
C ASP A 124 1.26 13.40 -7.90
N PRO A 125 0.65 14.40 -7.21
CA PRO A 125 1.14 15.78 -7.22
C PRO A 125 2.49 15.96 -6.49
N GLU A 126 2.92 14.95 -5.74
CA GLU A 126 4.14 14.97 -4.93
C GLU A 126 5.19 13.97 -5.46
N ALA A 127 4.92 13.25 -6.56
CA ALA A 127 5.89 12.40 -7.22
C ALA A 127 6.99 13.24 -7.88
N ARG A 128 8.20 13.20 -7.33
CA ARG A 128 9.35 13.97 -7.80
C ARG A 128 10.14 13.17 -8.82
N GLY A 129 10.27 13.71 -10.04
CA GLY A 129 11.11 13.14 -11.09
C GLY A 129 10.65 11.78 -11.62
N VAL A 130 9.39 11.41 -11.36
CA VAL A 130 8.78 10.18 -11.87
C VAL A 130 8.05 10.50 -13.17
N ASP A 131 8.38 9.76 -14.22
CA ASP A 131 7.57 9.66 -15.43
C ASP A 131 6.42 8.66 -15.16
N LEU A 132 5.21 9.19 -14.94
CA LEU A 132 4.04 8.39 -14.59
C LEU A 132 3.49 7.58 -15.78
N ASP A 133 3.68 8.06 -17.01
CA ASP A 133 3.30 7.30 -18.21
C ASP A 133 4.20 6.07 -18.35
N ALA A 134 5.52 6.27 -18.18
CA ALA A 134 6.47 5.17 -18.16
C ALA A 134 6.22 4.20 -16.98
N GLU A 135 5.83 4.69 -15.80
CA GLU A 135 5.44 3.82 -14.68
C GLU A 135 4.18 3.03 -15.01
N GLY A 136 3.17 3.64 -15.62
CA GLY A 136 1.96 2.94 -16.07
C GLY A 136 2.31 1.74 -16.97
N ILE A 137 3.25 1.93 -17.91
CA ILE A 137 3.76 0.84 -18.75
C ILE A 137 4.48 -0.24 -17.91
N ARG A 138 5.32 0.16 -16.94
CA ARG A 138 6.00 -0.80 -16.03
C ARG A 138 5.01 -1.62 -15.22
N MET A 139 3.93 -1.02 -14.73
CA MET A 139 2.85 -1.72 -14.01
C MET A 139 2.20 -2.79 -14.88
N VAL A 140 1.89 -2.48 -16.14
CA VAL A 140 1.32 -3.47 -17.08
C VAL A 140 2.26 -4.65 -17.28
N GLN A 141 3.55 -4.36 -17.50
CA GLN A 141 4.55 -5.40 -17.68
C GLN A 141 4.72 -6.24 -16.41
N ARG A 142 4.76 -5.61 -15.23
CA ARG A 142 4.82 -6.26 -13.91
C ARG A 142 3.63 -7.19 -13.71
N PHE A 143 2.41 -6.72 -13.93
CA PHE A 143 1.21 -7.54 -13.85
C PHE A 143 1.26 -8.74 -14.81
N ALA A 144 1.66 -8.52 -16.07
CA ALA A 144 1.76 -9.60 -17.05
C ALA A 144 2.81 -10.66 -16.67
N ARG A 145 3.97 -10.25 -16.13
CA ARG A 145 5.01 -11.17 -15.62
C ARG A 145 4.49 -11.99 -14.43
N LEU A 146 3.89 -11.33 -13.45
CA LEU A 146 3.38 -11.98 -12.24
C LEU A 146 2.20 -12.91 -12.55
N GLN A 147 1.31 -12.53 -13.47
CA GLN A 147 0.24 -13.38 -13.97
C GLN A 147 0.75 -14.65 -14.63
N ARG A 148 1.84 -14.57 -15.42
CA ARG A 148 2.46 -15.78 -16.02
C ARG A 148 3.10 -16.67 -14.96
N LYS A 149 3.71 -16.09 -13.93
CA LYS A 149 4.41 -16.83 -12.87
C LYS A 149 3.46 -17.52 -11.90
N TYR A 150 2.46 -16.81 -11.38
CA TYR A 150 1.57 -17.30 -10.32
C TYR A 150 0.20 -17.73 -10.83
N GLY A 151 -0.13 -17.45 -12.09
CA GLY A 151 -1.46 -17.65 -12.64
C GLY A 151 -2.51 -16.68 -12.08
N ARG A 152 -3.70 -16.70 -12.69
CA ARG A 152 -4.81 -15.79 -12.34
C ARG A 152 -5.22 -15.91 -10.87
N TRP A 153 -5.29 -17.14 -10.37
CA TRP A 153 -5.73 -17.42 -9.01
C TRP A 153 -4.61 -17.27 -7.99
N GLY A 154 -3.38 -17.63 -8.33
CA GLY A 154 -2.24 -17.48 -7.41
C GLY A 154 -1.92 -16.01 -7.14
N LEU A 155 -1.92 -15.16 -8.16
CA LEU A 155 -1.72 -13.72 -7.95
C LEU A 155 -2.89 -13.10 -7.17
N ALA A 156 -4.14 -13.46 -7.49
CA ALA A 156 -5.32 -13.00 -6.76
C ALA A 156 -5.32 -13.43 -5.28
N TYR A 157 -4.79 -14.62 -4.99
CA TYR A 157 -4.59 -15.12 -3.64
C TYR A 157 -3.54 -14.31 -2.90
N LEU A 158 -2.37 -14.05 -3.50
CA LEU A 158 -1.34 -13.21 -2.86
C LEU A 158 -1.84 -11.78 -2.58
N GLU A 159 -2.59 -11.19 -3.52
CA GLU A 159 -3.27 -9.89 -3.32
C GLU A 159 -4.28 -9.93 -2.16
N SER A 160 -4.93 -11.07 -1.90
CA SER A 160 -5.90 -11.18 -0.81
C SER A 160 -5.24 -11.21 0.57
N LEU A 161 -3.99 -11.64 0.68
CA LEU A 161 -3.27 -11.69 1.94
C LEU A 161 -3.02 -10.29 2.52
N VAL A 162 -2.61 -9.33 1.68
CA VAL A 162 -2.42 -7.93 2.11
C VAL A 162 -3.76 -7.30 2.51
N ARG A 163 -4.82 -7.54 1.72
CA ARG A 163 -6.18 -7.09 2.06
C ARG A 163 -6.69 -7.68 3.38
N ALA A 164 -6.45 -8.96 3.62
CA ALA A 164 -6.84 -9.63 4.86
C ALA A 164 -6.09 -9.04 6.07
N ALA A 165 -4.79 -8.77 5.92
CA ALA A 165 -3.99 -8.13 6.96
C ALA A 165 -4.50 -6.72 7.29
N ASP A 166 -4.78 -5.90 6.27
CA ASP A 166 -5.33 -4.55 6.45
C ASP A 166 -6.70 -4.59 7.15
N TYR A 167 -7.61 -5.46 6.70
CA TYR A 167 -8.91 -5.63 7.36
C TYR A 167 -8.77 -6.09 8.82
N ALA A 168 -7.89 -7.05 9.10
CA ALA A 168 -7.66 -7.55 10.46
C ALA A 168 -7.13 -6.46 11.40
N ALA A 169 -6.18 -5.65 10.93
CA ALA A 169 -5.63 -4.51 11.67
C ALA A 169 -6.68 -3.39 11.86
N SER A 170 -7.47 -3.12 10.83
CA SER A 170 -8.54 -2.12 10.88
C SER A 170 -9.68 -2.49 11.82
N ALA A 171 -9.96 -3.78 12.02
CA ALA A 171 -10.96 -4.29 12.95
C ALA A 171 -10.53 -4.22 14.42
N ARG A 172 -9.22 -4.32 14.69
CA ARG A 172 -8.63 -4.31 16.04
C ARG A 172 -7.42 -3.37 16.09
N PRO A 173 -7.63 -2.05 15.91
CA PRO A 173 -6.53 -1.10 15.84
C PRO A 173 -5.86 -0.94 17.20
N SER A 174 -4.54 -0.91 17.22
CA SER A 174 -3.78 -0.54 18.42
C SER A 174 -4.13 0.88 18.84
N GLN A 175 -4.34 1.10 20.13
CA GLN A 175 -4.54 2.44 20.66
C GLN A 175 -3.18 3.10 20.93
N ILE A 176 -3.08 4.38 20.60
CA ILE A 176 -1.98 5.21 21.07
C ILE A 176 -2.35 5.62 22.49
N GLU A 177 -1.54 5.23 23.47
CA GLU A 177 -1.64 5.81 24.81
C GLU A 177 -1.51 7.32 24.68
N LYS A 178 -2.58 8.04 24.99
CA LYS A 178 -2.47 9.48 25.20
C LYS A 178 -1.62 9.66 26.44
N VAL A 179 -0.34 9.97 26.28
CA VAL A 179 0.44 10.59 27.36
C VAL A 179 -0.33 11.85 27.74
N ARG A 180 -1.05 11.80 28.86
CA ARG A 180 -1.60 13.00 29.49
C ARG A 180 -0.39 13.83 29.91
N LEU A 181 -0.12 14.89 29.16
CA LEU A 181 0.65 16.03 29.67
C LEU A 181 -0.20 16.77 30.70
#